data_AF-A0A1S1YVF8-F1
#
_entry.id   AF-A0A1S1YVF8-F1
#
_cell.length_a   1.000
_cell.length_b   1.000
_cell.length_c   1.000
_cell.angle_alpha   90.00
_cell.angle_beta   90.00
_cell.angle_gamma   90.00
#
_symmetry.space_group_name_H-M   'P 1'
#
loop_
_entity.id
_entity.type
_entity.pdbx_description
1 polymer ?
#
loop_
_entity_poly.entity_id
_entity_poly.type
_entity_poly.pdbx_seq_one_letter_code
_entity_poly.pdbx_strand_id
1 'polypeptide(L)'
;MSSHHIVRDDQEPALLVLHLDQHNLPIITSLLEWSPIVIANQRTAEQLITLDIKVDWVMVTDDSQEEIHELMRNQHPYKVKNIEKGEVEAGLEWLVEEKHNAVNVIKKQYPASEQARALNEHNLDTVVLFDDHFKAMISKKDTFEKWMREGQVIRVLSASSIENLIEKEDHFQVKENGMVKIKAKAPYFVYEKWG
;
A
#
# COMPACT_ATOMS: atom_id res chain seq x y z
N MET A 1 -19.41 -0.75 -36.21
CA MET A 1 -18.29 0.19 -35.97
C MET A 1 -17.59 -0.25 -34.70
N SER A 2 -16.28 -0.47 -34.79
CA SER A 2 -15.46 -1.15 -33.79
C SER A 2 -15.30 -0.28 -32.53
N SER A 3 -15.80 -0.76 -31.39
CA SER A 3 -15.39 -0.27 -30.06
C SER A 3 -14.26 -1.16 -29.55
N HIS A 4 -13.06 -0.96 -30.10
CA HIS A 4 -11.81 -1.28 -29.42
C HIS A 4 -11.43 -0.06 -28.59
N HIS A 5 -11.73 -0.02 -27.30
CA HIS A 5 -11.08 0.85 -26.31
C HIS A 5 -11.41 0.29 -24.93
N ILE A 6 -10.53 -0.52 -24.35
CA ILE A 6 -10.08 -0.33 -22.96
C ILE A 6 -8.60 -0.68 -22.98
N VAL A 7 -7.78 0.36 -23.00
CA VAL A 7 -6.36 0.26 -22.68
C VAL A 7 -6.30 -0.23 -21.24
N ARG A 8 -5.93 -1.50 -21.02
CA ARG A 8 -5.43 -2.00 -19.74
C ARG A 8 -3.98 -1.54 -19.64
N ASP A 9 -3.78 -0.22 -19.53
CA ASP A 9 -2.51 0.26 -19.00
C ASP A 9 -2.53 -0.15 -17.53
N ASP A 10 -1.60 -1.02 -17.15
CA ASP A 10 -1.27 -1.30 -15.75
C ASP A 10 -1.07 0.06 -15.07
N GLN A 11 -2.11 0.57 -14.40
CA GLN A 11 -2.01 1.81 -13.66
C GLN A 11 -0.97 1.59 -12.55
N GLU A 12 -0.10 2.57 -12.38
CA GLU A 12 0.84 2.56 -11.28
C GLU A 12 0.08 2.42 -9.94
N PRO A 13 0.60 1.66 -8.97
CA PRO A 13 -0.09 1.47 -7.71
C PRO A 13 -0.38 2.81 -7.05
N ALA A 14 -1.63 3.03 -6.64
CA ALA A 14 -1.99 4.22 -5.89
C ALA A 14 -1.18 4.32 -4.59
N LEU A 15 -1.10 5.53 -4.03
CA LEU A 15 -0.37 5.79 -2.79
C LEU A 15 -1.34 6.33 -1.73
N LEU A 16 -1.68 5.50 -0.76
CA LEU A 16 -2.52 5.86 0.38
C LEU A 16 -1.63 6.22 1.58
N VAL A 17 -1.53 7.51 1.91
CA VAL A 17 -0.70 8.03 2.99
C VAL A 17 -1.56 8.43 4.19
N LEU A 18 -1.51 7.64 5.25
CA LEU A 18 -2.28 7.85 6.49
C LEU A 18 -1.44 8.42 7.63
N HIS A 19 -0.12 8.43 7.45
CA HIS A 19 0.84 9.01 8.38
C HIS A 19 2.10 9.46 7.63
N LEU A 20 2.59 10.66 7.94
CA LEU A 20 3.82 11.21 7.37
C LEU A 20 4.79 11.62 8.48
N ASP A 21 6.03 11.15 8.38
CA ASP A 21 7.16 11.61 9.17
C ASP A 21 8.50 11.46 8.42
N GLN A 22 9.59 11.84 9.08
CA GLN A 22 10.93 11.79 8.50
C GLN A 22 11.41 10.36 8.15
N HIS A 23 10.85 9.33 8.79
CA HIS A 23 11.25 7.94 8.56
C HIS A 23 10.63 7.41 7.26
N ASN A 24 9.35 7.73 7.01
CA ASN A 24 8.65 7.27 5.81
C ASN A 24 8.71 8.24 4.62
N LEU A 25 9.16 9.48 4.81
CA LEU A 25 9.32 10.43 3.70
C LEU A 25 10.20 9.89 2.55
N PRO A 26 11.36 9.24 2.77
CA PRO A 26 12.16 8.71 1.67
C PRO A 26 11.43 7.67 0.81
N ILE A 27 10.63 6.79 1.42
CA ILE A 27 9.85 5.81 0.64
C ILE A 27 8.69 6.49 -0.08
N ILE A 28 8.03 7.47 0.54
CA ILE A 28 6.98 8.26 -0.10
C ILE A 28 7.55 8.96 -1.33
N THR A 29 8.68 9.65 -1.21
CA THR A 29 9.34 10.30 -2.35
C THR A 29 9.69 9.32 -3.45
N SER A 30 10.24 8.14 -3.11
CA SER A 30 10.55 7.10 -4.12
C SER A 30 9.28 6.56 -4.81
N LEU A 31 8.18 6.40 -4.08
CA LEU A 31 6.90 5.97 -4.67
C LEU A 31 6.27 7.06 -5.55
N LEU A 32 6.47 8.34 -5.22
CA LEU A 32 6.00 9.48 -6.01
C LEU A 32 6.69 9.60 -7.39
N GLU A 33 7.88 9.02 -7.57
CA GLU A 33 8.58 9.00 -8.87
C GLU A 33 7.76 8.27 -9.96
N TRP A 34 6.85 7.40 -9.55
CA TRP A 34 5.93 6.68 -10.43
C TRP A 34 4.64 7.46 -10.72
N SER A 35 4.54 8.71 -10.24
CA SER A 35 3.37 9.58 -10.40
C SER A 35 2.03 8.89 -10.02
N PRO A 36 1.93 8.24 -8.84
CA PRO A 36 0.71 7.57 -8.41
C PRO A 36 -0.39 8.58 -8.10
N ILE A 37 -1.64 8.12 -8.06
CA ILE A 37 -2.70 8.86 -7.38
C ILE A 37 -2.40 8.87 -5.88
N VAL A 38 -2.36 10.05 -5.28
CA VAL A 38 -2.09 10.25 -3.85
C VAL A 38 -3.39 10.45 -3.10
N ILE A 39 -3.65 9.57 -2.14
CA ILE A 39 -4.81 9.57 -1.26
C ILE A 39 -4.32 9.80 0.16
N ALA A 40 -4.95 10.69 0.91
CA ALA A 40 -4.56 10.96 2.30
C ALA A 40 -5.78 11.18 3.21
N ASN A 41 -5.58 11.03 4.52
CA ASN A 41 -6.50 11.64 5.48
C ASN A 41 -6.24 13.16 5.58
N GLN A 42 -7.19 13.92 6.14
CA GLN A 42 -7.09 15.37 6.27
C GLN A 42 -5.73 15.84 6.81
N ARG A 43 -5.33 15.30 7.97
CA ARG A 43 -4.07 15.68 8.63
C ARG A 43 -2.85 15.46 7.73
N THR A 44 -2.77 14.30 7.09
CA THR A 44 -1.63 13.96 6.24
C THR A 44 -1.66 14.78 4.94
N ALA A 45 -2.84 15.10 4.41
CA ALA A 45 -2.98 15.97 3.25
C ALA A 45 -2.37 17.36 3.50
N GLU A 46 -2.64 17.97 4.66
CA GLU A 46 -2.02 19.25 5.06
C GLU A 46 -0.50 19.18 5.08
N GLN A 47 0.05 18.09 5.64
CA GLN A 47 1.49 17.87 5.73
C GLN A 47 2.12 17.69 4.33
N LEU A 48 1.49 16.89 3.46
CA LEU A 48 1.97 16.65 2.09
C LEU A 48 1.95 17.94 1.26
N ILE A 49 0.86 18.71 1.33
CA ILE A 49 0.74 19.99 0.61
C ILE A 49 1.79 21.00 1.09
N THR A 50 2.12 21.02 2.39
CA THR A 50 3.20 21.86 2.92
C THR A 50 4.58 21.51 2.32
N LEU A 51 4.76 20.26 1.91
CA LEU A 51 5.97 19.76 1.23
C LEU A 51 5.88 19.87 -0.30
N ASP A 52 4.90 20.60 -0.83
CA ASP A 52 4.63 20.73 -2.27
C ASP A 52 4.33 19.39 -2.96
N ILE A 53 3.80 18.42 -2.20
CA ILE A 53 3.32 17.14 -2.74
C ILE A 53 1.84 17.28 -3.04
N LYS A 54 1.48 17.06 -4.32
CA LYS A 54 0.08 17.05 -4.75
C LYS A 54 -0.68 15.93 -4.04
N VAL A 55 -1.88 16.25 -3.57
CA VAL A 55 -2.85 15.27 -3.09
C VAL A 55 -4.01 15.24 -4.07
N ASP A 56 -4.37 14.06 -4.55
CA ASP A 56 -5.50 13.89 -5.47
C ASP A 56 -6.78 13.74 -4.67
N TRP A 57 -6.80 12.84 -3.70
CA TRP A 57 -8.01 12.46 -2.99
C TRP A 57 -7.83 12.59 -1.48
N VAL A 58 -8.84 13.12 -0.79
CA VAL A 58 -8.79 13.25 0.66
C VAL A 58 -9.99 12.60 1.34
N MET A 59 -9.70 11.79 2.35
CA MET A 59 -10.69 11.24 3.27
C MET A 59 -10.86 12.17 4.46
N VAL A 60 -12.10 12.50 4.77
CA VAL A 60 -12.46 13.42 5.86
C VAL A 60 -13.61 12.87 6.70
N THR A 61 -13.75 13.37 7.91
CA THR A 61 -14.96 13.17 8.73
C THR A 61 -15.91 14.36 8.52
N ASP A 62 -17.23 14.17 8.71
CA ASP A 62 -18.25 15.20 8.40
C ASP A 62 -17.95 16.59 9.00
N ASP A 63 -17.35 16.65 10.19
CA ASP A 63 -17.03 17.90 10.90
C ASP A 63 -15.95 18.77 10.24
N SER A 64 -15.35 18.34 9.11
CA SER A 64 -14.14 18.97 8.52
C SER A 64 -14.26 19.35 7.04
N GLN A 65 -15.46 19.30 6.46
CA GLN A 65 -15.68 19.51 5.03
C GLN A 65 -15.28 20.91 4.51
N GLU A 66 -15.56 21.98 5.25
CA GLU A 66 -15.29 23.33 4.77
C GLU A 66 -13.78 23.63 4.75
N GLU A 67 -13.07 23.22 5.82
CA GLU A 67 -11.62 23.37 5.95
C GLU A 67 -10.87 22.60 4.85
N ILE A 68 -11.32 21.39 4.51
CA ILE A 68 -10.64 20.60 3.48
C ILE A 68 -10.81 21.19 2.08
N HIS A 69 -11.96 21.80 1.77
CA HIS A 69 -12.16 22.43 0.47
C HIS A 69 -11.24 23.64 0.29
N GLU A 70 -11.02 24.42 1.36
CA GLU A 70 -10.05 25.53 1.33
C GLU A 70 -8.61 25.02 1.20
N LEU A 71 -8.23 23.98 1.95
CA LEU A 71 -6.90 23.35 1.83
C LEU A 71 -6.62 22.86 0.39
N MET A 72 -7.61 22.22 -0.22
CA MET A 72 -7.49 21.56 -1.52
C MET A 72 -7.72 22.47 -2.73
N ARG A 73 -8.06 23.76 -2.52
CA ARG A 73 -8.43 24.72 -3.58
C ARG A 73 -7.44 24.84 -4.75
N ASN A 74 -6.15 24.57 -4.52
CA ASN A 74 -5.11 24.63 -5.55
C ASN A 74 -4.65 23.24 -6.03
N GLN A 75 -5.29 22.17 -5.58
CA GLN A 75 -4.91 20.78 -5.85
C GLN A 75 -5.71 20.16 -7.01
N HIS A 76 -6.40 20.98 -7.82
CA HIS A 76 -7.29 20.49 -8.87
C HIS A 76 -6.56 19.67 -9.96
N PRO A 77 -7.18 18.59 -10.47
CA PRO A 77 -8.41 17.98 -9.97
C PRO A 77 -8.19 17.25 -8.64
N TYR A 78 -9.18 17.36 -7.74
CA TYR A 78 -9.19 16.61 -6.48
C TYR A 78 -10.57 16.02 -6.17
N LYS A 79 -10.61 15.01 -5.30
CA LYS A 79 -11.85 14.41 -4.77
C LYS A 79 -11.83 14.39 -3.24
N VAL A 80 -13.01 14.45 -2.62
CA VAL A 80 -13.18 14.33 -1.17
C VAL A 80 -14.20 13.24 -0.89
N LYS A 81 -13.91 12.36 0.07
CA LYS A 81 -14.83 11.31 0.52
C LYS A 81 -15.01 11.39 2.04
N ASN A 82 -16.25 11.40 2.49
CA ASN A 82 -16.56 11.28 3.91
C ASN A 82 -16.42 9.84 4.34
N ILE A 83 -15.75 9.64 5.47
CA ILE A 83 -15.55 8.33 6.08
C ILE A 83 -16.07 8.38 7.51
N GLU A 84 -16.77 7.33 7.93
CA GLU A 84 -17.27 7.23 9.30
C GLU A 84 -16.17 6.73 10.24
N LYS A 85 -15.52 5.60 9.90
CA LYS A 85 -14.41 4.98 10.66
C LYS A 85 -13.55 4.10 9.76
N GLY A 86 -12.27 3.94 10.12
CA GLY A 86 -11.37 2.96 9.48
C GLY A 86 -10.77 3.45 8.17
N GLU A 87 -9.73 4.28 8.26
CA GLU A 87 -9.10 4.93 7.10
C GLU A 87 -8.49 3.95 6.09
N VAL A 88 -7.90 2.85 6.56
CA VAL A 88 -7.34 1.81 5.66
C VAL A 88 -8.46 1.19 4.83
N GLU A 89 -9.51 0.69 5.49
CA GLU A 89 -10.65 0.05 4.82
C GLU A 89 -11.33 1.01 3.85
N ALA A 90 -11.67 2.21 4.30
CA ALA A 90 -12.32 3.21 3.46
C ALA A 90 -11.46 3.62 2.25
N GLY A 91 -10.14 3.72 2.41
CA GLY A 91 -9.22 4.02 1.32
C GLY A 91 -9.12 2.89 0.30
N LEU A 92 -9.07 1.63 0.76
CA LEU A 92 -9.09 0.46 -0.14
C LEU A 92 -10.42 0.36 -0.90
N GLU A 93 -11.56 0.54 -0.21
CA GLU A 93 -12.89 0.55 -0.83
C GLU A 93 -13.01 1.66 -1.88
N TRP A 94 -12.53 2.87 -1.57
CA TRP A 94 -12.55 3.99 -2.51
C TRP A 94 -11.71 3.72 -3.77
N LEU A 95 -10.54 3.09 -3.62
CA LEU A 95 -9.72 2.67 -4.74
C LEU A 95 -10.45 1.67 -5.65
N VAL A 96 -11.16 0.71 -5.06
CA VAL A 96 -11.96 -0.29 -5.80
C VAL A 96 -13.10 0.39 -6.56
N GLU A 97 -13.83 1.31 -5.93
CA GLU A 97 -14.88 2.11 -6.58
C GLU A 97 -14.34 2.88 -7.81
N GLU A 98 -13.13 3.41 -7.69
CA GLU A 98 -12.43 4.16 -8.73
C GLU A 98 -11.62 3.28 -9.70
N LYS A 99 -11.78 1.95 -9.61
CA LYS A 99 -11.20 0.95 -10.51
C LYS A 99 -9.67 0.86 -10.48
N HIS A 100 -9.06 1.23 -9.36
CA HIS A 100 -7.66 0.88 -9.09
C HIS A 100 -7.57 -0.58 -8.64
N ASN A 101 -6.46 -1.24 -8.98
CA ASN A 101 -6.19 -2.63 -8.62
C ASN A 101 -4.93 -2.78 -7.75
N ALA A 102 -4.13 -1.74 -7.57
CA ALA A 102 -2.90 -1.81 -6.80
C ALA A 102 -2.72 -0.58 -5.90
N VAL A 103 -2.16 -0.77 -4.70
CA VAL A 103 -1.93 0.30 -3.73
C VAL A 103 -0.73 0.03 -2.81
N ASN A 104 0.03 1.09 -2.55
CA ASN A 104 0.95 1.20 -1.42
C ASN A 104 0.28 2.00 -0.31
N VAL A 105 0.21 1.44 0.90
CA VAL A 105 -0.39 2.10 2.07
C VAL A 105 0.72 2.43 3.05
N ILE A 106 0.82 3.69 3.44
CA ILE A 106 1.76 4.18 4.46
C ILE A 106 0.99 4.49 5.73
N LYS A 107 1.29 3.79 6.83
CA LYS A 107 0.69 4.05 8.15
C LYS A 107 1.69 3.70 9.23
N LYS A 108 1.70 4.45 10.34
CA LYS A 108 2.65 4.23 11.43
C LYS A 108 2.69 2.78 11.95
N GLN A 109 1.51 2.18 12.12
CA GLN A 109 1.34 0.82 12.62
C GLN A 109 0.03 0.22 12.09
N TYR A 110 0.03 -1.10 11.90
CA TYR A 110 -1.18 -1.86 11.52
C TYR A 110 -1.59 -2.84 12.63
N PRO A 111 -2.72 -2.60 13.31
CA PRO A 111 -3.37 -3.63 14.13
C PRO A 111 -3.64 -4.89 13.31
N ALA A 112 -3.58 -6.07 13.95
CA ALA A 112 -3.82 -7.35 13.29
C ALA A 112 -5.20 -7.41 12.58
N SER A 113 -6.22 -6.73 13.14
CA SER A 113 -7.54 -6.63 12.53
C SER A 113 -7.54 -5.87 11.20
N GLU A 114 -6.75 -4.80 11.07
CA GLU A 114 -6.63 -4.07 9.81
C GLU A 114 -5.85 -4.86 8.76
N GLN A 115 -4.78 -5.55 9.17
CA GLN A 115 -4.05 -6.45 8.27
C GLN A 115 -4.98 -7.55 7.75
N ALA A 116 -5.78 -8.18 8.63
CA ALA A 116 -6.74 -9.19 8.23
C ALA A 116 -7.80 -8.66 7.25
N ARG A 117 -8.28 -7.42 7.44
CA ARG A 117 -9.23 -6.78 6.51
C ARG A 117 -8.59 -6.51 5.15
N ALA A 118 -7.39 -5.91 5.14
CA ALA A 118 -6.64 -5.68 3.90
C ALA A 118 -6.35 -6.99 3.15
N LEU A 119 -6.08 -8.07 3.87
CA LEU A 119 -5.85 -9.39 3.30
C LEU A 119 -7.10 -9.98 2.62
N ASN A 120 -8.27 -9.64 3.13
CA ASN A 120 -9.56 -10.09 2.61
C ASN A 120 -10.13 -9.16 1.52
N GLU A 121 -9.44 -8.07 1.15
CA GLU A 121 -9.88 -7.22 0.04
C GLU A 121 -9.60 -7.90 -1.30
N HIS A 122 -10.61 -8.53 -1.87
CA HIS A 122 -10.46 -9.37 -3.05
C HIS A 122 -10.34 -8.59 -4.36
N ASN A 123 -10.73 -7.31 -4.40
CA ASN A 123 -10.77 -6.53 -5.64
C ASN A 123 -9.46 -5.78 -5.98
N LEU A 124 -8.48 -5.76 -5.06
CA LEU A 124 -7.16 -5.16 -5.27
C LEU A 124 -6.08 -6.22 -5.52
N ASP A 125 -5.64 -6.41 -6.75
CA ASP A 125 -4.59 -7.37 -7.11
C ASP A 125 -3.32 -7.28 -6.24
N THR A 126 -2.88 -6.05 -5.91
CA THR A 126 -1.67 -5.81 -5.12
C THR A 126 -1.92 -4.80 -4.01
N VAL A 127 -1.59 -5.19 -2.77
CA VAL A 127 -1.60 -4.31 -1.60
C VAL A 127 -0.24 -4.45 -0.91
N VAL A 128 0.44 -3.32 -0.75
CA VAL A 128 1.70 -3.24 -0.01
C VAL A 128 1.51 -2.31 1.17
N LEU A 129 1.71 -2.82 2.38
CA LEU A 129 1.60 -2.05 3.61
C LEU A 129 3.00 -1.66 4.07
N PHE A 130 3.20 -0.42 4.46
CA PHE A 130 4.44 0.10 5.01
C PHE A 130 4.16 0.69 6.39
N ASP A 131 4.84 0.15 7.41
CA ASP A 131 4.86 0.72 8.75
C ASP A 131 6.28 0.93 9.27
N ASP A 132 6.43 1.42 10.51
CA ASP A 132 7.73 1.73 11.11
C ASP A 132 8.69 0.52 11.22
N HIS A 133 8.22 -0.70 10.97
CA HIS A 133 8.97 -1.94 11.22
C HIS A 133 9.06 -2.86 10.00
N PHE A 134 8.03 -2.90 9.17
CA PHE A 134 7.94 -3.85 8.06
C PHE A 134 7.24 -3.25 6.84
N LYS A 135 7.58 -3.84 5.70
CA LYS A 135 6.80 -3.74 4.47
C LYS A 135 6.16 -5.09 4.26
N ALA A 136 4.84 -5.16 4.18
CA ALA A 136 4.10 -6.38 3.95
C ALA A 136 3.48 -6.36 2.55
N MET A 137 3.83 -7.31 1.71
CA MET A 137 3.24 -7.47 0.38
C MET A 137 2.21 -8.60 0.43
N ILE A 138 1.01 -8.36 -0.05
CA ILE A 138 0.02 -9.42 -0.20
C ILE A 138 0.41 -10.37 -1.33
N SER A 139 0.27 -11.67 -1.09
CA SER A 139 0.21 -12.69 -2.11
C SER A 139 -1.21 -13.26 -2.16
N LYS A 140 -1.91 -12.99 -3.26
CA LYS A 140 -3.22 -13.60 -3.56
C LYS A 140 -3.10 -14.97 -4.23
N LYS A 141 -1.88 -15.39 -4.55
CA LYS A 141 -1.56 -16.69 -5.13
C LYS A 141 -0.93 -17.57 -4.07
N ASP A 142 -1.12 -18.88 -4.20
CA ASP A 142 -0.49 -19.84 -3.30
C ASP A 142 1.04 -19.83 -3.40
N THR A 143 1.59 -19.32 -4.51
CA THR A 143 3.03 -19.18 -4.70
C THR A 143 3.42 -17.71 -4.88
N PHE A 144 4.33 -17.24 -4.03
CA PHE A 144 5.00 -15.95 -4.13
C PHE A 144 6.39 -16.16 -4.75
N GLU A 145 6.76 -15.33 -5.73
CA GLU A 145 8.08 -15.35 -6.36
C GLU A 145 8.64 -13.93 -6.44
N LYS A 146 9.87 -13.73 -5.97
CA LYS A 146 10.55 -12.42 -6.04
C LYS A 146 12.06 -12.60 -6.09
N TRP A 147 12.74 -11.81 -6.93
CA TRP A 147 14.20 -11.74 -6.91
C TRP A 147 14.66 -10.98 -5.67
N MET A 148 15.54 -11.58 -4.88
CA MET A 148 16.02 -11.03 -3.61
C MET A 148 17.53 -11.18 -3.49
N ARG A 149 18.14 -10.28 -2.71
CA ARG A 149 19.58 -10.32 -2.41
C ARG A 149 19.85 -11.28 -1.26
N GLU A 150 21.01 -11.92 -1.32
CA GLU A 150 21.53 -12.74 -0.21
C GLU A 150 21.45 -11.98 1.12
N GLY A 151 21.05 -12.68 2.17
CA GLY A 151 21.01 -12.14 3.52
C GLY A 151 19.76 -11.30 3.84
N GLN A 152 18.90 -10.96 2.87
CA GLN A 152 17.65 -10.27 3.15
C GLN A 152 16.75 -11.09 4.07
N VAL A 153 16.08 -10.40 4.99
CA VAL A 153 15.18 -11.00 5.99
C VAL A 153 13.74 -10.87 5.54
N ILE A 154 13.04 -12.00 5.54
CA ILE A 154 11.61 -12.06 5.26
C ILE A 154 10.87 -12.82 6.36
N ARG A 155 9.59 -12.53 6.56
CA ARG A 155 8.71 -13.30 7.43
C ARG A 155 7.42 -13.65 6.71
N VAL A 156 6.92 -14.85 6.96
CA VAL A 156 5.61 -15.33 6.51
C VAL A 156 5.02 -16.11 7.67
N LEU A 157 3.72 -15.95 7.94
CA LEU A 157 3.07 -16.60 9.09
C LEU A 157 3.03 -18.13 8.99
N SER A 158 2.93 -18.64 7.76
CA SER A 158 2.90 -20.08 7.49
C SER A 158 3.36 -20.31 6.06
N ALA A 159 4.27 -21.28 5.85
CA ALA A 159 4.71 -21.71 4.53
C ALA A 159 4.69 -23.25 4.48
N SER A 160 4.17 -23.81 3.39
CA SER A 160 4.22 -25.24 3.11
C SER A 160 5.47 -25.66 2.37
N SER A 161 6.12 -24.73 1.66
CA SER A 161 7.41 -24.94 1.01
C SER A 161 8.12 -23.61 0.79
N ILE A 162 9.45 -23.65 0.81
CA ILE A 162 10.36 -22.52 0.59
C ILE A 162 11.48 -22.91 -0.37
N GLU A 163 11.90 -21.99 -1.22
CA GLU A 163 13.07 -22.12 -2.10
C GLU A 163 13.98 -20.90 -1.95
N ASN A 164 15.30 -21.12 -1.96
CA ASN A 164 16.34 -20.09 -1.76
C ASN A 164 16.25 -19.33 -0.40
N LEU A 165 15.79 -20.03 0.64
CA LEU A 165 15.59 -19.48 1.99
C LEU A 165 16.15 -20.41 3.06
N ILE A 166 16.65 -19.82 4.14
CA ILE A 166 17.08 -20.49 5.36
C ILE A 166 16.11 -20.10 6.47
N GLU A 167 15.45 -21.09 7.07
CA GLU A 167 14.58 -20.88 8.23
C GLU A 167 15.42 -20.54 9.48
N LYS A 168 14.98 -19.51 10.21
CA LYS A 168 15.46 -19.08 11.51
C LYS A 168 14.28 -19.14 12.49
N GLU A 169 14.54 -18.87 13.78
CA GLU A 169 13.54 -19.01 14.84
C GLU A 169 12.24 -18.23 14.59
N ASP A 170 12.34 -17.04 14.02
CA ASP A 170 11.22 -16.11 13.82
C ASP A 170 11.17 -15.47 12.42
N HIS A 171 12.02 -15.90 11.49
CA HIS A 171 12.11 -15.36 10.14
C HIS A 171 12.80 -16.32 9.16
N PHE A 172 12.81 -15.97 7.88
CA PHE A 172 13.63 -16.60 6.86
C PHE A 172 14.68 -15.61 6.36
N GLN A 173 15.83 -16.15 5.95
CA GLN A 173 16.91 -15.39 5.35
C GLN A 173 17.22 -15.90 3.95
N VAL A 174 17.39 -15.00 2.98
CA VAL A 174 17.73 -15.37 1.61
C VAL A 174 19.11 -16.01 1.56
N LYS A 175 19.19 -17.22 0.99
CA LYS A 175 20.41 -18.04 0.99
C LYS A 175 21.46 -17.51 0.02
N GLU A 176 21.07 -17.12 -1.18
CA GLU A 176 21.95 -16.55 -2.21
C GLU A 176 21.17 -15.58 -3.11
N ASN A 177 21.87 -14.69 -3.81
CA ASN A 177 21.23 -13.75 -4.75
C ASN A 177 20.44 -14.52 -5.81
N GLY A 178 19.13 -14.31 -5.87
CA GLY A 178 18.32 -15.08 -6.81
C GLY A 178 16.82 -14.99 -6.54
N MET A 179 16.08 -15.83 -7.26
CA MET A 179 14.63 -15.96 -7.09
C MET A 179 14.33 -16.69 -5.78
N VAL A 180 13.53 -16.08 -4.93
CA VAL A 180 12.91 -16.70 -3.76
C VAL A 180 11.53 -17.21 -4.17
N LYS A 181 11.16 -18.41 -3.72
CA LYS A 181 9.79 -18.91 -3.84
C LYS A 181 9.24 -19.33 -2.49
N ILE A 182 7.99 -18.96 -2.22
CA ILE A 182 7.27 -19.36 -1.01
C ILE A 182 5.92 -19.91 -1.43
N LYS A 183 5.59 -21.11 -0.94
CA LYS A 183 4.25 -21.67 -1.06
C LYS A 183 3.52 -21.57 0.27
N ALA A 184 2.34 -20.98 0.26
CA ALA A 184 1.48 -20.84 1.43
C ALA A 184 0.01 -20.75 1.00
N LYS A 185 -0.92 -20.88 1.95
CA LYS A 185 -2.36 -20.79 1.65
C LYS A 185 -2.73 -19.33 1.39
N ALA A 186 -3.14 -19.00 0.18
CA ALA A 186 -3.60 -17.64 -0.16
C ALA A 186 -4.93 -17.25 0.52
N PRO A 187 -5.18 -15.94 0.73
CA PRO A 187 -4.19 -14.86 0.67
C PRO A 187 -3.27 -14.86 1.91
N TYR A 188 -2.03 -14.39 1.77
CA TYR A 188 -1.08 -14.20 2.88
C TYR A 188 -0.17 -13.00 2.67
N PHE A 189 0.42 -12.47 3.74
CA PHE A 189 1.46 -11.45 3.67
C PHE A 189 2.86 -12.06 3.65
N VAL A 190 3.72 -11.47 2.84
CA VAL A 190 5.18 -11.60 2.91
C VAL A 190 5.73 -10.31 3.47
N TYR A 191 6.27 -10.39 4.69
CA TYR A 191 6.85 -9.25 5.39
C TYR A 191 8.34 -9.16 5.07
N GLU A 192 8.82 -7.97 4.78
CA GLU A 192 10.22 -7.62 4.60
C GLU A 192 10.58 -6.51 5.58
N LYS A 193 11.79 -6.54 6.13
CA LYS A 193 12.33 -5.35 6.80
C LYS A 193 12.61 -4.28 5.73
N TRP A 194 12.18 -3.05 5.98
CA TRP A 194 12.51 -1.88 5.17
C TRP A 194 12.91 -0.73 6.11
N GLY A 195 13.81 0.14 5.64
CA GLY A 195 14.57 1.06 6.52
C GLY A 195 15.87 0.43 6.96
#